data_AF-A0A2E6LRU4-F1
#
_entry.id   AF-A0A2E6LRU4-F1
#
_cell.length_a   1.000
_cell.length_b   1.000
_cell.length_c   1.000
_cell.angle_alpha   90.00
_cell.angle_beta   90.00
_cell.angle_gamma   90.00
#
_symmetry.space_group_name_H-M   'P 1'
#
loop_
_entity.id
_entity.type
_entity.pdbx_description
1 polymer ?
#
loop_
_entity_poly.entity_id
_entity_poly.type
_entity_poly.pdbx_seq_one_letter_code
_entity_poly.pdbx_strand_id
1 'polypeptide(L)'
;MSGGRPPVDAFNAGVSGIKAGMRGVDGAAQEIAELNVKAPDGAPRPDYMDSATDALVDLKIYQRNVEAATKVVKTADEMVGFLLDIRA
;
A
#
# COMPACT_ATOMS: atom_id res chain seq x y z
N MET A 1 -2.03 11.94 -31.27
CA MET A 1 -1.81 10.76 -30.41
C MET A 1 -0.61 11.06 -29.53
N SER A 2 -0.87 11.47 -28.28
CA SER A 2 0.16 11.86 -27.31
C SER A 2 0.87 10.61 -26.79
N GLY A 3 2.06 10.34 -27.29
CA GLY A 3 2.91 9.24 -26.82
C GLY A 3 3.57 9.60 -25.50
N GLY A 4 2.83 9.48 -24.39
CA GLY A 4 3.44 9.35 -23.07
C GLY A 4 4.35 8.11 -23.07
N ARG A 5 5.56 8.23 -22.53
CA ARG A 5 6.52 7.12 -22.49
C ARG A 5 5.99 6.10 -21.46
N PRO A 6 5.48 4.92 -21.87
CA PRO A 6 4.78 4.00 -20.98
C PRO A 6 5.54 3.59 -19.70
N PRO A 7 6.90 3.50 -19.67
CA PRO A 7 7.63 3.11 -18.45
C PRO A 7 7.61 4.18 -17.36
N VAL A 8 7.69 5.47 -17.71
CA VAL A 8 7.70 6.57 -16.73
C VAL A 8 6.32 6.78 -16.12
N ASP A 9 5.26 6.57 -16.91
CA ASP A 9 3.89 6.63 -16.43
C ASP A 9 3.60 5.48 -15.43
N ALA A 10 4.07 4.26 -15.74
CA ALA A 10 3.97 3.10 -14.84
C ALA A 10 4.81 3.28 -13.56
N PHE A 11 6.04 3.79 -13.67
CA PHE A 11 6.89 4.08 -12.53
C PHE A 11 6.25 5.12 -11.59
N ASN A 12 5.76 6.23 -12.15
CA ASN A 12 5.11 7.28 -11.37
C ASN A 12 3.81 6.78 -10.69
N ALA A 13 3.03 5.95 -11.40
CA ALA A 13 1.85 5.30 -10.83
C ALA A 13 2.23 4.36 -9.69
N GLY A 14 3.29 3.57 -9.84
CA GLY A 14 3.80 2.69 -8.81
C GLY A 14 4.30 3.45 -7.58
N VAL A 15 5.10 4.50 -7.74
CA VAL A 15 5.57 5.34 -6.62
C VAL A 15 4.40 6.02 -5.91
N SER A 16 3.40 6.49 -6.66
CA SER A 16 2.18 7.09 -6.09
C SER A 16 1.36 6.05 -5.32
N GLY A 17 1.25 4.83 -5.84
CA GLY A 17 0.60 3.70 -5.18
C GLY A 17 1.29 3.31 -3.87
N ILE A 18 2.64 3.26 -3.87
CA ILE A 18 3.42 3.02 -2.64
C ILE A 18 3.12 4.11 -1.60
N LYS A 19 3.18 5.40 -1.97
CA LYS A 19 2.89 6.51 -1.05
C LYS A 19 1.47 6.46 -0.50
N ALA A 20 0.49 6.10 -1.32
CA ALA A 20 -0.89 5.95 -0.89
C ALA A 20 -1.07 4.75 0.04
N GLY A 21 -0.49 3.60 -0.31
CA GLY A 21 -0.55 2.39 0.49
C GLY A 21 0.14 2.54 1.84
N MET A 22 1.30 3.22 1.91
CA MET A 22 1.98 3.50 3.18
C MET A 22 1.11 4.32 4.13
N ARG A 23 0.43 5.37 3.64
CA ARG A 23 -0.52 6.14 4.48
C ARG A 23 -1.67 5.29 5.00
N GLY A 24 -2.17 4.35 4.19
CA GLY A 24 -3.21 3.41 4.61
C GLY A 24 -2.72 2.41 5.66
N VAL A 25 -1.49 1.91 5.49
CA VAL A 25 -0.83 1.05 6.50
C VAL A 25 -0.69 1.79 7.83
N ASP A 26 -0.21 3.04 7.81
CA ASP A 26 -0.04 3.84 9.03
C ASP A 26 -1.39 4.09 9.73
N GLY A 27 -2.44 4.42 8.96
CA GLY A 27 -3.79 4.63 9.50
C GLY A 27 -4.38 3.38 10.14
N ALA A 28 -4.33 2.24 9.45
CA ALA A 28 -4.84 0.97 9.97
C ALA A 28 -4.03 0.49 11.18
N ALA A 29 -2.71 0.70 11.19
CA ALA A 29 -1.87 0.39 12.34
C ALA A 29 -2.22 1.25 13.56
N GLN A 30 -2.51 2.53 13.36
CA GLN A 30 -2.96 3.42 14.43
C GLN A 30 -4.32 2.96 14.99
N GLU A 31 -5.27 2.62 14.13
CA GLU A 31 -6.58 2.10 14.56
C GLU A 31 -6.44 0.83 15.40
N ILE A 32 -5.62 -0.13 14.96
CA ILE A 32 -5.31 -1.34 15.74
C ILE A 32 -4.71 -0.96 17.12
N ALA A 33 -3.77 -0.02 17.16
CA ALA A 33 -3.16 0.41 18.41
C ALA A 33 -4.19 1.06 19.36
N GLU A 34 -5.09 1.90 18.83
CA GLU A 34 -6.16 2.53 19.60
C GLU A 34 -7.19 1.52 20.13
N LEU A 35 -7.50 0.48 19.35
CA LEU A 35 -8.36 -0.62 19.79
C LEU A 35 -7.71 -1.36 20.97
N ASN A 36 -6.42 -1.66 20.91
CA ASN A 36 -5.69 -2.32 22.00
C ASN A 36 -5.63 -1.47 23.30
N VAL A 37 -5.79 -0.15 23.22
CA VAL A 37 -5.64 0.76 24.37
C VAL A 37 -6.97 1.04 25.10
N LYS A 38 -8.16 0.71 24.54
CA LYS A 38 -9.41 1.30 25.04
C LYS A 38 -10.56 0.32 25.35
N ALA A 39 -10.62 -0.11 26.61
CA ALA A 39 -11.87 -0.24 27.39
C ALA A 39 -11.64 0.38 28.79
N PRO A 40 -12.09 1.62 29.06
CA PRO A 40 -11.82 2.35 30.32
C PRO A 40 -12.40 1.70 31.58
N ASP A 41 -13.33 0.77 31.39
CA ASP A 41 -14.25 0.22 32.38
C ASP A 41 -14.19 -1.31 32.49
N GLY A 42 -13.28 -1.97 31.74
CA GLY A 42 -13.18 -3.43 31.71
C GLY A 42 -14.44 -4.13 31.16
N ALA A 43 -15.40 -3.37 30.64
CA ALA A 43 -16.62 -3.90 30.07
C ALA A 43 -16.32 -4.47 28.66
N PRO A 44 -16.90 -5.62 28.30
CA PRO A 44 -16.82 -6.13 26.93
C PRO A 44 -17.44 -5.11 25.98
N ARG A 45 -16.65 -4.57 25.05
CA ARG A 45 -17.19 -3.76 23.95
C ARG A 45 -17.82 -4.74 22.95
N PRO A 46 -19.14 -4.64 22.68
CA PRO A 46 -19.87 -5.61 21.87
C PRO A 46 -19.26 -5.84 20.47
N ASP A 47 -18.59 -4.81 19.93
CA ASP A 47 -18.07 -4.80 18.56
C ASP A 47 -16.53 -4.78 18.49
N TYR A 48 -15.83 -5.07 19.59
CA TYR A 48 -14.35 -5.05 19.63
C TYR A 48 -13.72 -6.01 18.60
N MET A 49 -14.24 -7.24 18.52
CA MET A 49 -13.71 -8.25 17.61
C MET A 49 -13.94 -7.88 16.15
N ASP A 50 -15.08 -7.25 15.83
CA ASP A 50 -15.42 -6.84 14.47
C ASP A 50 -14.52 -5.69 14.02
N SER A 51 -14.45 -4.61 14.81
CA SER A 51 -13.56 -3.46 14.57
C SER A 51 -12.07 -3.84 14.50
N ALA A 52 -11.61 -4.76 15.35
CA ALA A 52 -10.23 -5.25 15.27
C ALA A 52 -9.97 -6.08 14.01
N THR A 53 -10.95 -6.88 13.58
CA THR A 53 -10.84 -7.67 12.36
C THR A 53 -10.81 -6.76 11.13
N ASP A 54 -11.70 -5.77 11.06
CA ASP A 54 -11.74 -4.80 9.97
C ASP A 54 -10.41 -4.03 9.84
N ALA A 55 -9.88 -3.50 10.95
CA ALA A 55 -8.62 -2.78 10.94
C ALA A 55 -7.43 -3.67 10.51
N LEU A 56 -7.43 -4.96 10.89
CA LEU A 56 -6.42 -5.93 10.45
C LEU A 56 -6.56 -6.29 8.95
N VAL A 57 -7.79 -6.41 8.46
CA VAL A 57 -8.07 -6.65 7.03
C VAL A 57 -7.61 -5.45 6.20
N ASP A 58 -7.96 -4.24 6.62
CA ASP A 58 -7.56 -3.00 5.95
C ASP A 58 -6.04 -2.85 5.93
N LEU A 59 -5.36 -3.10 7.06
CA LEU A 59 -3.90 -3.14 7.12
C LEU A 59 -3.35 -4.10 6.06
N LYS A 60 -3.94 -5.29 5.92
CA LYS A 60 -3.46 -6.28 4.95
C LYS A 60 -3.74 -5.88 3.50
N ILE A 61 -4.87 -5.23 3.23
CA ILE A 61 -5.20 -4.67 1.92
C ILE A 61 -4.16 -3.61 1.53
N TYR A 62 -3.87 -2.66 2.43
CA TYR A 62 -2.90 -1.60 2.14
C TYR A 62 -1.48 -2.16 1.95
N GLN A 63 -1.07 -3.17 2.72
CA GLN A 63 0.20 -3.87 2.50
C GLN A 63 0.27 -4.49 1.10
N ARG A 64 -0.78 -5.23 0.68
CA ARG A 64 -0.84 -5.83 -0.66
C ARG A 64 -0.80 -4.77 -1.76
N ASN A 65 -1.42 -3.61 -1.55
CA ASN A 65 -1.36 -2.49 -2.49
C ASN A 65 0.06 -1.94 -2.62
N VAL A 66 0.81 -1.81 -1.52
CA VAL A 66 2.23 -1.42 -1.55
C VAL A 66 3.07 -2.48 -2.28
N GLU A 67 2.88 -3.77 -1.99
CA GLU A 67 3.59 -4.87 -2.64
C GLU A 67 3.35 -4.87 -4.16
N ALA A 68 2.09 -4.71 -4.59
CA ALA A 68 1.72 -4.65 -5.99
C ALA A 68 2.34 -3.42 -6.68
N ALA A 69 2.26 -2.26 -6.06
CA ALA A 69 2.85 -1.03 -6.58
C ALA A 69 4.38 -1.13 -6.69
N THR A 70 5.03 -1.78 -5.74
CA THR A 70 6.47 -2.08 -5.78
C THR A 70 6.84 -2.98 -6.95
N LYS A 71 6.00 -3.99 -7.25
CA LYS A 71 6.20 -4.85 -8.42
C LYS A 71 6.11 -4.06 -9.73
N VAL A 72 5.17 -3.11 -9.84
CA VAL A 72 5.07 -2.22 -11.01
C VAL A 72 6.32 -1.36 -11.18
N VAL A 73 6.82 -0.76 -10.09
CA VAL A 73 8.07 0.03 -10.11
C VAL A 73 9.24 -0.82 -10.58
N LYS A 74 9.38 -2.04 -10.04
CA LYS A 74 10.45 -2.96 -10.43
C LYS A 74 10.38 -3.34 -11.91
N THR A 75 9.20 -3.70 -12.42
CA THR A 75 9.02 -4.03 -13.84
C THR A 75 9.29 -2.81 -14.73
N ALA A 76 8.91 -1.61 -14.32
CA ALA A 76 9.22 -0.39 -15.06
C ALA A 76 10.75 -0.14 -15.13
N ASP A 77 11.47 -0.37 -14.03
CA ASP A 77 12.93 -0.28 -13.96
C ASP A 77 13.62 -1.31 -14.87
N GLU A 78 13.18 -2.58 -14.82
CA GLU A 78 13.68 -3.64 -15.70
C GLU A 78 13.50 -3.29 -17.18
N MET A 79 12.34 -2.75 -17.57
CA MET A 79 12.07 -2.30 -18.94
C MET A 79 12.98 -1.15 -19.38
N VAL A 80 13.28 -0.21 -18.49
CA VAL A 80 14.25 0.87 -18.76
C VAL A 80 15.65 0.28 -18.93
N GLY A 81 16.04 -0.69 -18.10
CA GLY A 81 17.30 -1.43 -18.22
C GLY A 81 17.45 -2.12 -19.58
N PHE A 82 16.42 -2.85 -20.03
CA PHE A 82 16.41 -3.49 -21.35
C PHE A 82 16.52 -2.49 -22.51
N LEU A 83 15.86 -1.32 -22.42
CA LEU A 83 15.96 -0.28 -23.45
C LEU A 83 17.35 0.37 -23.51
N LEU A 84 18.07 0.45 -22.39
CA LEU A 84 19.45 0.94 -22.33
C LEU A 84 20.43 -0.10 -22.91
N ASP A 85 20.22 -1.39 -22.62
CA ASP A 85 21.08 -2.49 -23.09
C ASP A 85 21.02 -2.65 -24.62
N ILE A 86 19.85 -2.53 -25.24
CA ILE A 86 19.70 -2.58 -26.71
C ILE A 86 20.43 -1.44 -27.43
N ARG A 87 20.71 -0.33 -26.75
CA ARG A 87 21.35 0.86 -27.33
C ARG A 87 22.88 0.86 -27.22
N ALA A 88 23.45 0.00 -26.38
CA ALA A 88 24.90 -0.11 -26.14
C ALA A 88 25.57 -0.97 -27.21
#